data_AF-A0A0D2J551-F1
#
_entry.id   AF-A0A0D2J551-F1
#
_cell.length_a   1.000
_cell.length_b   1.000
_cell.length_c   1.000
_cell.angle_alpha   90.00
_cell.angle_beta   90.00
_cell.angle_gamma   90.00
#
_symmetry.space_group_name_H-M   'P 1'
#
loop_
_entity.id
_entity.type
_entity.pdbx_description
1 polymer ?
#
loop_
_entity_poly.entity_id
_entity_poly.type
_entity_poly.pdbx_seq_one_letter_code
_entity_poly.pdbx_strand_id
1 'polypeptide(L)'
;MTRIFKHYELNLGLEGVASRKLSFSSYPGELFSDDDLYMTDAGLVVLTPRSVLSWQRVRSANLLASSGAQWVELFKRHNSGTYNNQYMITDLNKFSPGKYMAPGTFHVVEQLPGIIESADMTDMLARGYWPSYNVAFFPKIYNKSGYPEFIADKERMGAPFEQPADWLRYQISPRAKMFRRDQSDAKDVASFKHVMRYNDWRHDPLSAGAPFAAICGRGDLAPEGADFGPVLKGCYDSKVTSYSQALRLEAEVVNGPTAQGQPPFEWKGRWAN
;
A
#
# COMPACT_ATOMS: atom_id res chain seq x y z
N MET A 1 -27.47 15.30 -20.01
CA MET A 1 -27.73 15.73 -18.62
C MET A 1 -29.20 15.50 -18.25
N THR A 2 -29.73 14.30 -18.51
CA THR A 2 -31.13 13.99 -18.17
C THR A 2 -31.17 13.56 -16.71
N ARG A 3 -31.71 14.42 -15.85
CA ARG A 3 -31.74 14.22 -14.40
C ARG A 3 -33.15 13.84 -13.96
N ILE A 4 -33.27 12.94 -13.00
CA ILE A 4 -34.55 12.63 -12.35
C ILE A 4 -34.30 12.61 -10.86
N PHE A 5 -34.92 13.53 -10.14
CA PHE A 5 -35.03 13.41 -8.69
C PHE A 5 -36.12 12.39 -8.39
N LYS A 6 -35.82 11.37 -7.58
CA LYS A 6 -36.70 10.23 -7.36
C LYS A 6 -37.24 10.23 -5.96
N HIS A 7 -38.49 9.82 -5.87
CA HIS A 7 -39.18 9.57 -4.62
C HIS A 7 -39.72 8.15 -4.70
N TYR A 8 -39.21 7.26 -3.84
CA TYR A 8 -39.76 5.92 -3.69
C TYR A 8 -40.54 5.83 -2.40
N GLU A 9 -41.61 5.05 -2.46
CA GLU A 9 -42.34 4.51 -1.32
C GLU A 9 -42.45 3.01 -1.53
N LEU A 10 -41.72 2.23 -0.72
CA LEU A 10 -41.57 0.79 -0.82
C LEU A 10 -42.14 0.15 0.44
N ASN A 11 -43.27 -0.54 0.29
CA ASN A 11 -43.94 -1.19 1.42
C ASN A 11 -43.44 -2.64 1.59
N LEU A 12 -42.18 -2.78 2.00
CA LEU A 12 -41.57 -4.08 2.24
C LEU A 12 -41.98 -4.62 3.62
N GLY A 13 -42.66 -5.75 3.65
CA GLY A 13 -43.11 -6.45 4.87
C GLY A 13 -42.02 -7.29 5.53
N LEU A 14 -40.76 -6.86 5.46
CA LEU A 14 -39.61 -7.56 6.03
C LEU A 14 -39.33 -7.04 7.43
N GLU A 15 -39.08 -7.96 8.36
CA GLU A 15 -38.70 -7.61 9.72
C GLU A 15 -37.37 -6.83 9.71
N GLY A 16 -37.32 -5.71 10.45
CA GLY A 16 -36.14 -4.85 10.53
C GLY A 16 -36.03 -3.74 9.48
N VAL A 17 -36.96 -3.60 8.53
CA VAL A 17 -36.98 -2.46 7.59
C VAL A 17 -37.44 -1.18 8.29
N ALA A 18 -36.52 -0.23 8.45
CA ALA A 18 -36.77 1.01 9.19
C ALA A 18 -37.32 2.17 8.34
N SER A 19 -37.04 2.18 7.03
CA SER A 19 -37.51 3.22 6.11
C SER A 19 -38.32 2.63 4.97
N ARG A 20 -39.41 3.31 4.61
CA ARG A 20 -40.27 2.94 3.48
C ARG A 20 -40.30 4.02 2.42
N LYS A 21 -40.00 5.26 2.75
CA LYS A 21 -39.92 6.36 1.78
C LYS A 21 -38.50 6.87 1.68
N LEU A 22 -38.04 7.07 0.45
CA LEU A 22 -36.76 7.71 0.17
C LEU A 22 -36.88 8.71 -0.97
N SER A 23 -36.13 9.80 -0.87
CA SER A 23 -36.08 10.91 -1.82
C SER A 23 -34.62 11.19 -2.13
N PHE A 24 -34.22 11.11 -3.40
CA PHE A 24 -32.82 11.16 -3.75
C PHE A 24 -32.57 11.70 -5.16
N SER A 25 -31.41 12.31 -5.38
CA SER A 25 -30.99 12.72 -6.72
C SER A 25 -30.61 11.50 -7.55
N SER A 26 -31.00 11.42 -8.82
CA SER A 26 -30.77 10.23 -9.66
C SER A 26 -30.88 10.55 -11.17
N TYR A 27 -30.94 9.51 -12.01
CA TYR A 27 -30.95 9.58 -13.48
C TYR A 27 -31.95 8.55 -14.08
N PRO A 28 -32.52 8.74 -15.29
CA PRO A 28 -33.49 7.79 -15.86
C PRO A 28 -32.99 6.34 -15.86
N GLY A 29 -33.78 5.40 -15.30
CA GLY A 29 -33.48 3.96 -15.28
C GLY A 29 -32.72 3.44 -14.05
N GLU A 30 -32.11 4.30 -13.23
CA GLU A 30 -31.39 3.87 -12.02
C GLU A 30 -32.32 3.64 -10.81
N LEU A 31 -31.96 2.80 -9.85
CA LEU A 31 -32.76 2.61 -8.62
C LEU A 31 -32.09 3.21 -7.37
N PHE A 32 -31.06 4.03 -7.57
CA PHE A 32 -30.21 4.63 -6.53
C PHE A 32 -29.68 6.02 -6.97
N SER A 33 -29.04 6.76 -6.06
CA SER A 33 -28.35 8.03 -6.33
C SER A 33 -26.90 7.78 -6.75
N ASP A 34 -26.42 8.50 -7.75
CA ASP A 34 -25.00 8.47 -8.15
C ASP A 34 -24.22 9.67 -7.58
N ASP A 35 -24.89 10.63 -6.92
CA ASP A 35 -24.26 11.90 -6.48
C ASP A 35 -23.38 11.76 -5.21
N ASP A 36 -23.76 11.16 -4.09
CA ASP A 36 -25.04 10.66 -3.61
C ASP A 36 -25.76 11.69 -2.72
N LEU A 37 -27.08 11.85 -2.86
CA LEU A 37 -27.97 12.49 -1.88
C LEU A 37 -29.24 11.66 -1.74
N TYR A 38 -29.47 11.06 -0.57
CA TYR A 38 -30.72 10.44 -0.19
C TYR A 38 -31.30 11.07 1.07
N MET A 39 -32.61 11.05 1.18
CA MET A 39 -33.39 11.45 2.36
C MET A 39 -34.44 10.38 2.59
N THR A 40 -34.60 9.88 3.81
CA THR A 40 -35.48 8.76 4.11
C THR A 40 -36.53 9.15 5.16
N ASP A 41 -37.70 8.50 5.16
CA ASP A 41 -38.73 8.71 6.20
C ASP A 41 -38.40 8.09 7.55
N ALA A 42 -37.38 7.24 7.61
CA ALA A 42 -36.73 6.92 8.88
C ALA A 42 -35.95 8.11 9.46
N GLY A 43 -35.96 9.26 8.77
CA GLY A 43 -35.29 10.48 9.19
C GLY A 43 -33.81 10.54 8.83
N LEU A 44 -33.31 9.70 7.92
CA LEU A 44 -31.89 9.68 7.54
C LEU A 44 -31.64 10.52 6.28
N VAL A 45 -30.53 11.27 6.25
CA VAL A 45 -30.00 11.89 5.03
C VAL A 45 -28.64 11.29 4.73
N VAL A 46 -28.48 10.69 3.55
CA VAL A 46 -27.26 10.00 3.11
C VAL A 46 -26.60 10.83 2.03
N LEU A 47 -25.34 11.19 2.23
CA LEU A 47 -24.51 11.91 1.27
C LEU A 47 -23.20 11.15 1.06
N THR A 48 -22.68 11.08 -0.17
CA THR A 48 -21.31 10.56 -0.39
C THR A 48 -20.30 11.71 -0.23
N PRO A 49 -19.22 11.51 0.56
CA PRO A 49 -18.62 12.59 1.35
C PRO A 49 -17.68 13.48 0.53
N ARG A 50 -17.39 14.68 1.05
CA ARG A 50 -16.50 15.76 0.55
C ARG A 50 -15.02 15.36 0.32
N SER A 51 -14.77 14.15 -0.16
CA SER A 51 -13.47 13.52 -0.32
C SER A 51 -13.34 12.90 -1.73
N VAL A 52 -12.11 12.72 -2.18
CA VAL A 52 -11.77 12.19 -3.49
C VAL A 52 -10.98 10.89 -3.26
N LEU A 53 -11.36 9.81 -3.94
CA LEU A 53 -10.73 8.50 -3.74
C LEU A 53 -9.23 8.57 -4.05
N SER A 54 -8.43 7.76 -3.36
CA SER A 54 -6.96 7.80 -3.50
C SER A 54 -6.47 7.67 -4.92
N TRP A 55 -7.10 6.82 -5.74
CA TRP A 55 -6.69 6.65 -7.15
C TRP A 55 -6.89 7.93 -7.98
N GLN A 56 -7.95 8.71 -7.71
CA GLN A 56 -8.20 9.99 -8.36
C GLN A 56 -7.16 11.03 -7.91
N ARG A 57 -6.85 11.08 -6.61
CA ARG A 57 -5.84 12.00 -6.06
C ARG A 57 -4.44 11.70 -6.59
N VAL A 58 -4.05 10.42 -6.66
CA VAL A 58 -2.77 10.00 -7.26
C VAL A 58 -2.69 10.41 -8.73
N ARG A 59 -3.74 10.16 -9.51
CA ARG A 59 -3.80 10.57 -10.93
C ARG A 59 -3.68 12.07 -11.11
N SER A 60 -4.41 12.86 -10.32
CA SER A 60 -4.34 14.32 -10.37
C SER A 60 -2.96 14.84 -9.98
N ALA A 61 -2.36 14.29 -8.92
CA ALA A 61 -1.01 14.67 -8.50
C ALA A 61 0.03 14.34 -9.56
N ASN A 62 -0.01 13.14 -10.17
CA ASN A 62 0.90 12.75 -11.25
C ASN A 62 0.77 13.64 -12.50
N LEU A 63 -0.43 14.14 -12.81
CA LEU A 63 -0.67 14.97 -14.00
C LEU A 63 -0.30 16.44 -13.80
N LEU A 64 -0.47 16.97 -12.59
CA LEU A 64 -0.39 18.41 -12.32
C LEU A 64 0.89 18.84 -11.60
N ALA A 65 1.58 17.91 -10.92
CA ALA A 65 2.79 18.25 -10.17
C ALA A 65 4.01 18.38 -11.07
N SER A 66 4.81 19.41 -10.84
CA SER A 66 6.14 19.63 -11.44
C SER A 66 7.28 19.42 -10.44
N SER A 67 6.98 19.07 -9.18
CA SER A 67 7.96 18.76 -8.14
C SER A 67 7.37 17.81 -7.08
N GLY A 68 8.24 17.17 -6.29
CA GLY A 68 7.82 16.32 -5.17
C GLY A 68 6.95 17.04 -4.14
N ALA A 69 7.31 18.28 -3.78
CA ALA A 69 6.53 19.11 -2.85
C ALA A 69 5.14 19.42 -3.39
N GLN A 70 5.02 19.77 -4.67
CA GLN A 70 3.72 20.05 -5.28
C GLN A 70 2.86 18.78 -5.38
N TRP A 71 3.47 17.63 -5.69
CA TRP A 71 2.77 16.33 -5.70
C TRP A 71 2.12 16.06 -4.36
N VAL A 72 2.86 16.26 -3.27
CA VAL A 72 2.37 16.11 -1.89
C VAL A 72 1.18 17.05 -1.62
N GLU A 73 1.28 18.33 -1.97
CA GLU A 73 0.21 19.31 -1.73
C GLU A 73 -1.05 19.05 -2.55
N LEU A 74 -0.93 18.53 -3.77
CA LEU A 74 -2.05 18.11 -4.58
C LEU A 74 -2.71 16.84 -4.02
N PHE A 75 -1.91 15.84 -3.67
CA PHE A 75 -2.38 14.57 -3.12
C PHE A 75 -3.13 14.72 -1.79
N LYS A 76 -2.75 15.70 -0.97
CA LYS A 76 -3.38 15.99 0.33
C LYS A 76 -4.84 16.45 0.24
N ARG A 77 -5.23 17.07 -0.88
CA ARG A 77 -6.55 17.67 -1.03
C ARG A 77 -7.62 16.59 -1.04
N HIS A 78 -8.71 16.83 -0.30
CA HIS A 78 -9.87 15.93 -0.27
C HIS A 78 -9.50 14.48 0.12
N ASN A 79 -8.55 14.30 1.04
CA ASN A 79 -8.14 12.98 1.53
C ASN A 79 -9.36 12.12 1.91
N SER A 80 -9.49 10.96 1.26
CA SER A 80 -10.55 9.99 1.51
C SER A 80 -10.29 9.05 2.69
N GLY A 81 -9.04 8.92 3.15
CA GLY A 81 -8.69 7.91 4.14
C GLY A 81 -8.79 6.46 3.64
N THR A 82 -8.90 6.26 2.32
CA THR A 82 -8.96 4.94 1.69
C THR A 82 -7.64 4.63 1.02
N TYR A 83 -7.27 3.36 0.84
CA TYR A 83 -5.98 2.97 0.24
C TYR A 83 -4.78 3.75 0.87
N ASN A 84 -4.69 3.62 2.20
CA ASN A 84 -3.73 4.32 3.03
C ASN A 84 -2.31 3.77 2.81
N ASN A 85 -1.46 4.58 2.17
CA ASN A 85 -0.15 4.16 1.71
C ASN A 85 0.94 5.12 2.19
N GLN A 86 2.17 4.64 2.11
CA GLN A 86 3.36 5.47 1.96
C GLN A 86 3.64 5.66 0.46
N TYR A 87 3.67 6.89 -0.02
CA TYR A 87 4.15 7.24 -1.36
C TYR A 87 5.54 7.84 -1.25
N MET A 88 6.38 7.50 -2.23
CA MET A 88 7.76 7.95 -2.37
C MET A 88 7.87 8.66 -3.70
N ILE A 89 8.21 9.95 -3.68
CA ILE A 89 8.22 10.81 -4.85
C ILE A 89 9.66 11.27 -5.08
N THR A 90 10.26 10.79 -6.17
CA THR A 90 11.62 11.15 -6.57
C THR A 90 11.57 12.15 -7.73
N ASP A 91 12.08 13.36 -7.49
CA ASP A 91 12.21 14.41 -8.49
C ASP A 91 13.56 14.30 -9.21
N LEU A 92 13.57 13.63 -10.36
CA LEU A 92 14.78 13.39 -11.14
C LEU A 92 15.40 14.67 -11.71
N ASN A 93 14.65 15.78 -11.81
CA ASN A 93 15.20 17.07 -12.24
C ASN A 93 16.15 17.67 -11.21
N LYS A 94 16.03 17.24 -9.94
CA LYS A 94 16.90 17.65 -8.84
C LYS A 94 18.06 16.69 -8.56
N PHE A 95 18.12 15.60 -9.31
CA PHE A 95 19.21 14.63 -9.22
C PHE A 95 20.18 14.79 -10.40
N SER A 96 21.48 14.83 -10.08
CA SER A 96 22.56 14.84 -11.07
C SER A 96 23.62 13.82 -10.64
N PRO A 97 23.90 12.77 -11.46
CA PRO A 97 24.90 11.77 -11.12
C PRO A 97 26.26 12.39 -10.76
N GLY A 98 26.89 11.87 -9.71
CA GLY A 98 28.19 12.35 -9.22
C GLY A 98 28.13 13.68 -8.43
N LYS A 99 26.95 14.24 -8.18
CA LYS A 99 26.76 15.45 -7.35
C LYS A 99 25.95 15.14 -6.09
N TYR A 100 26.03 16.04 -5.11
CA TYR A 100 25.14 16.02 -3.95
C TYR A 100 23.67 16.07 -4.39
N MET A 101 22.81 15.31 -3.71
CA MET A 101 21.36 15.37 -3.94
C MET A 101 20.82 16.70 -3.42
N ALA A 102 20.18 17.49 -4.28
CA ALA A 102 19.64 18.79 -3.88
C ALA A 102 18.36 18.61 -3.05
N PRO A 103 18.09 19.47 -2.04
CA PRO A 103 16.84 19.43 -1.28
C PRO A 103 15.60 19.38 -2.19
N GLY A 104 14.69 18.49 -1.82
CA GLY A 104 13.46 18.16 -2.52
C GLY A 104 13.60 17.11 -3.62
N THR A 105 14.76 16.49 -3.76
CA THR A 105 14.96 15.32 -4.66
C THR A 105 14.04 14.16 -4.26
N PHE A 106 13.77 13.98 -2.97
CA PHE A 106 12.98 12.85 -2.50
C PHE A 106 11.99 13.25 -1.40
N HIS A 107 10.70 13.07 -1.66
CA HIS A 107 9.64 13.31 -0.69
C HIS A 107 8.94 12.00 -0.33
N VAL A 108 8.56 11.87 0.94
CA VAL A 108 7.74 10.76 1.44
C VAL A 108 6.47 11.32 2.02
N VAL A 109 5.34 10.66 1.74
CA VAL A 109 4.03 11.01 2.29
C VAL A 109 3.28 9.76 2.71
N GLU A 110 2.66 9.81 3.88
CA GLU A 110 1.85 8.75 4.44
C GLU A 110 0.45 9.26 4.78
N GLN A 111 -0.56 8.46 4.47
CA GLN A 111 -1.96 8.82 4.64
C GLN A 111 -2.68 7.89 5.60
N LEU A 112 -3.59 8.45 6.39
CA LEU A 112 -4.70 7.80 7.09
C LEU A 112 -6.00 8.59 6.88
N PRO A 113 -7.17 8.08 7.32
CA PRO A 113 -8.37 8.88 7.42
C PRO A 113 -8.12 10.17 8.22
N GLY A 114 -8.35 11.30 7.56
CA GLY A 114 -8.21 12.64 8.17
C GLY A 114 -6.79 13.12 8.46
N ILE A 115 -5.75 12.32 8.20
CA ILE A 115 -4.36 12.68 8.53
C ILE A 115 -3.45 12.35 7.35
N ILE A 116 -2.60 13.30 6.97
CA ILE A 116 -1.49 13.08 6.05
C ILE A 116 -0.24 13.68 6.66
N GLU A 117 0.82 12.89 6.76
CA GLU A 117 2.16 13.34 7.14
C GLU A 117 3.09 13.25 5.94
N SER A 118 3.97 14.23 5.77
CA SER A 118 4.89 14.28 4.65
C SER A 118 6.16 15.02 5.01
N ALA A 119 7.29 14.60 4.45
CA ALA A 119 8.56 15.29 4.60
C ALA A 119 9.45 15.15 3.35
N ASP A 120 10.35 16.10 3.17
CA ASP A 120 11.52 15.95 2.31
C ASP A 120 12.52 15.03 3.02
N MET A 121 12.75 13.86 2.43
CA MET A 121 13.63 12.82 2.96
C MET A 121 14.92 12.70 2.15
N THR A 122 15.28 13.74 1.37
CA THR A 122 16.50 13.77 0.54
C THR A 122 17.75 13.46 1.35
N ASP A 123 17.92 14.08 2.52
CA ASP A 123 19.10 13.87 3.38
C ASP A 123 19.21 12.43 3.90
N MET A 124 18.08 11.75 4.08
CA MET A 124 18.07 10.35 4.49
C MET A 124 18.38 9.44 3.31
N LEU A 125 17.78 9.68 2.13
CA LEU A 125 18.07 8.93 0.91
C LEU A 125 19.54 9.07 0.49
N ALA A 126 20.13 10.27 0.65
CA ALA A 126 21.52 10.54 0.32
C ALA A 126 22.53 9.69 1.12
N ARG A 127 22.10 9.06 2.23
CA ARG A 127 22.93 8.15 3.02
C ARG A 127 23.00 6.73 2.44
N GLY A 128 22.18 6.42 1.44
CA GLY A 128 22.30 5.18 0.67
C GLY A 128 20.98 4.70 0.07
N TYR A 129 19.93 4.61 0.88
CA TYR A 129 18.67 3.98 0.46
C TYR A 129 17.47 4.45 1.28
N TRP A 130 16.28 4.25 0.72
CA TRP A 130 15.01 4.37 1.42
C TRP A 130 14.21 3.07 1.26
N PRO A 131 13.97 2.28 2.32
CA PRO A 131 13.15 1.09 2.24
C PRO A 131 11.67 1.39 2.55
N SER A 132 10.77 0.64 1.91
CA SER A 132 9.34 0.66 2.22
C SER A 132 8.79 -0.76 2.23
N TYR A 133 8.09 -1.13 3.31
CA TYR A 133 7.71 -2.53 3.57
C TYR A 133 6.41 -2.64 4.39
N ASN A 134 5.43 -1.78 4.05
CA ASN A 134 4.08 -1.81 4.63
C ASN A 134 3.99 -1.53 6.14
N VAL A 135 5.00 -0.90 6.72
CA VAL A 135 4.95 -0.36 8.09
C VAL A 135 5.19 1.14 8.00
N ALA A 136 4.36 1.94 8.68
CA ALA A 136 4.45 3.39 8.63
C ALA A 136 5.76 3.90 9.23
N PHE A 137 6.41 4.82 8.53
CA PHE A 137 7.65 5.48 8.92
C PHE A 137 7.40 6.63 9.89
N PHE A 138 6.43 7.51 9.61
CA PHE A 138 6.21 8.68 10.44
C PHE A 138 5.60 8.26 11.77
N PRO A 139 6.21 8.61 12.94
CA PRO A 139 5.74 8.16 14.24
C PRO A 139 4.26 8.48 14.51
N LYS A 140 3.78 9.64 14.04
CA LYS A 140 2.38 10.02 14.17
C LYS A 140 1.45 9.08 13.40
N ILE A 141 1.80 8.71 12.17
CA ILE A 141 1.01 7.77 11.36
C ILE A 141 1.07 6.38 11.99
N TYR A 142 2.27 5.90 12.32
CA TYR A 142 2.47 4.62 13.00
C TYR A 142 1.60 4.47 14.27
N ASN A 143 1.63 5.48 15.15
CA ASN A 143 0.82 5.48 16.37
C ASN A 143 -0.69 5.59 16.06
N LYS A 144 -1.09 6.49 15.15
CA LYS A 144 -2.53 6.68 14.82
C LYS A 144 -3.14 5.52 14.04
N SER A 145 -2.33 4.70 13.37
CA SER A 145 -2.76 3.47 12.72
C SER A 145 -3.01 2.31 13.70
N GLY A 146 -2.66 2.45 14.98
CA GLY A 146 -2.89 1.41 16.00
C GLY A 146 -1.81 0.32 16.06
N TYR A 147 -0.63 0.54 15.46
CA TYR A 147 0.47 -0.43 15.50
C TYR A 147 0.89 -0.76 16.95
N PRO A 148 1.18 0.23 17.84
CA PRO A 148 1.60 -0.06 19.21
C PRO A 148 0.58 -0.89 20.00
N GLU A 149 -0.69 -0.52 19.91
CA GLU A 149 -1.78 -1.17 20.64
C GLU A 149 -1.99 -2.61 20.17
N PHE A 150 -1.96 -2.83 18.85
CA PHE A 150 -2.08 -4.17 18.27
C PHE A 150 -0.90 -5.06 18.64
N ILE A 151 0.33 -4.54 18.58
CA ILE A 151 1.53 -5.26 19.00
C ILE A 151 1.43 -5.66 20.48
N ALA A 152 1.06 -4.73 21.37
CA ALA A 152 0.92 -5.00 22.79
C ALA A 152 -0.20 -6.01 23.10
N ASP A 153 -1.27 -6.05 22.31
CA ASP A 153 -2.31 -7.08 22.40
C ASP A 153 -1.75 -8.45 22.00
N LYS A 154 -1.04 -8.54 20.88
CA LYS A 154 -0.40 -9.78 20.40
C LYS A 154 0.62 -10.34 21.36
N GLU A 155 1.46 -9.49 21.95
CA GLU A 155 2.46 -9.91 22.95
C GLU A 155 1.78 -10.46 24.22
N ARG A 156 0.63 -9.90 24.63
CA ARG A 156 -0.14 -10.44 25.76
C ARG A 156 -0.75 -11.82 25.47
N MET A 157 -1.00 -12.16 24.21
CA MET A 157 -1.51 -13.48 23.82
C MET A 157 -0.43 -14.57 23.76
N GLY A 158 0.86 -14.21 23.80
CA GLY A 158 1.97 -15.16 23.85
C GLY A 158 2.32 -15.85 22.52
N ALA A 159 2.86 -17.07 22.63
CA ALA A 159 3.81 -17.68 21.70
C ALA A 159 3.33 -18.23 20.33
N PRO A 160 2.17 -17.85 19.75
CA PRO A 160 2.05 -17.84 18.28
C PRO A 160 2.07 -16.42 17.68
N PHE A 161 2.04 -15.37 18.51
CA PHE A 161 1.88 -13.99 18.02
C PHE A 161 3.11 -13.09 18.20
N GLU A 162 4.13 -13.54 18.93
CA GLU A 162 5.37 -12.76 19.14
C GLU A 162 6.09 -12.45 17.82
N GLN A 163 6.28 -13.44 16.95
CA GLN A 163 6.91 -13.21 15.65
C GLN A 163 6.06 -12.32 14.72
N PRO A 164 4.74 -12.56 14.53
CA PRO A 164 3.88 -11.64 13.79
C PRO A 164 3.87 -10.20 14.34
N ALA A 165 4.03 -10.00 15.64
CA ALA A 165 4.13 -8.67 16.24
C ALA A 165 5.41 -7.93 15.80
N ASP A 166 6.53 -8.63 15.69
CA ASP A 166 7.79 -8.09 15.18
C ASP A 166 7.69 -7.59 13.73
N TRP A 167 6.84 -8.21 12.91
CA TRP A 167 6.64 -7.82 11.51
C TRP A 167 5.98 -6.45 11.36
N LEU A 168 5.30 -6.00 12.42
CA LEU A 168 4.62 -4.72 12.49
C LEU A 168 5.51 -3.60 13.04
N ARG A 169 6.70 -3.93 13.55
CA ARG A 169 7.64 -2.93 14.08
C ARG A 169 8.52 -2.38 12.96
N TYR A 170 8.49 -1.05 12.76
CA TYR A 170 9.15 -0.41 11.61
C TYR A 170 10.63 -0.79 11.48
N GLN A 171 11.39 -0.81 12.58
CA GLN A 171 12.83 -1.04 12.52
C GLN A 171 13.24 -2.51 12.48
N ILE A 172 12.39 -3.41 12.98
CA ILE A 172 12.78 -4.82 13.24
C ILE A 172 11.92 -5.86 12.53
N SER A 173 11.01 -5.42 11.64
CA SER A 173 10.36 -6.35 10.71
C SER A 173 11.40 -7.12 9.88
N PRO A 174 11.09 -8.35 9.42
CA PRO A 174 12.02 -9.14 8.60
C PRO A 174 12.57 -8.35 7.41
N ARG A 175 11.69 -7.66 6.67
CA ARG A 175 12.08 -6.83 5.51
C ARG A 175 12.93 -5.63 5.90
N ALA A 176 12.65 -4.98 7.03
CA ALA A 176 13.51 -3.90 7.53
C ALA A 176 14.92 -4.39 7.85
N LYS A 177 15.03 -5.56 8.49
CA LYS A 177 16.32 -6.20 8.81
C LYS A 177 17.06 -6.62 7.53
N MET A 178 16.37 -7.21 6.55
CA MET A 178 16.96 -7.62 5.26
C MET A 178 17.44 -6.42 4.45
N PHE A 179 16.61 -5.39 4.25
CA PHE A 179 17.06 -4.19 3.54
C PHE A 179 18.25 -3.53 4.23
N ARG A 180 18.28 -3.48 5.57
CA ARG A 180 19.43 -2.95 6.31
C ARG A 180 20.71 -3.75 6.06
N ARG A 181 20.61 -5.07 5.95
CA ARG A 181 21.75 -5.97 5.68
C ARG A 181 22.21 -5.89 4.22
N ASP A 182 21.26 -5.89 3.27
CA ASP A 182 21.54 -6.26 1.87
C ASP A 182 21.46 -5.09 0.89
N GLN A 183 20.97 -3.91 1.30
CA GLN A 183 20.83 -2.76 0.38
C GLN A 183 22.14 -2.39 -0.35
N SER A 184 23.29 -2.60 0.29
CA SER A 184 24.60 -2.28 -0.29
C SER A 184 25.01 -3.22 -1.42
N ASP A 185 24.31 -4.34 -1.59
CA ASP A 185 24.55 -5.27 -2.69
C ASP A 185 23.94 -4.76 -4.01
N ALA A 186 22.97 -3.84 -3.94
CA ALA A 186 22.38 -3.18 -5.11
C ALA A 186 23.32 -2.11 -5.69
N LYS A 187 24.30 -2.56 -6.49
CA LYS A 187 25.33 -1.71 -7.11
C LYS A 187 24.97 -1.25 -8.52
N ASP A 188 24.06 -1.96 -9.16
CA ASP A 188 23.57 -1.73 -10.51
C ASP A 188 22.13 -2.27 -10.65
N VAL A 189 21.53 -2.11 -11.83
CA VAL A 189 20.16 -2.57 -12.08
C VAL A 189 20.02 -4.09 -11.90
N ALA A 190 21.03 -4.87 -12.29
CA ALA A 190 20.98 -6.34 -12.23
C ALA A 190 20.99 -6.85 -10.78
N SER A 191 21.90 -6.32 -9.96
CA SER A 191 21.99 -6.62 -8.53
C SER A 191 20.80 -6.06 -7.75
N PHE A 192 20.27 -4.88 -8.12
CA PHE A 192 19.05 -4.37 -7.49
C PHE A 192 17.83 -5.25 -7.79
N LYS A 193 17.70 -5.76 -9.03
CA LYS A 193 16.67 -6.77 -9.36
C LYS A 193 16.81 -8.02 -8.49
N HIS A 194 18.04 -8.48 -8.23
CA HIS A 194 18.30 -9.64 -7.38
C HIS A 194 17.86 -9.40 -5.93
N VAL A 195 18.17 -8.23 -5.35
CA VAL A 195 17.69 -7.83 -4.02
C VAL A 195 16.16 -7.78 -3.96
N MET A 196 15.52 -7.18 -4.96
CA MET A 196 14.05 -7.06 -5.01
C MET A 196 13.31 -8.39 -5.24
N ARG A 197 14.02 -9.44 -5.67
CA ARG A 197 13.48 -10.80 -5.86
C ARG A 197 13.93 -11.77 -4.77
N TYR A 198 14.63 -11.28 -3.77
CA TYR A 198 15.23 -12.10 -2.72
C TYR A 198 14.18 -12.82 -1.88
N ASN A 199 14.34 -14.14 -1.81
CA ASN A 199 13.66 -15.02 -0.87
C ASN A 199 14.51 -16.28 -0.67
N ASP A 200 15.19 -16.37 0.46
CA ASP A 200 15.93 -17.55 0.88
C ASP A 200 15.47 -18.05 2.25
N TRP A 201 14.14 -18.12 2.43
CA TRP A 201 13.52 -18.30 3.74
C TRP A 201 13.94 -19.53 4.55
N ARG A 202 14.51 -20.54 3.87
CA ARG A 202 15.00 -21.78 4.50
C ARG A 202 16.36 -21.61 5.16
N HIS A 203 17.18 -20.68 4.67
CA HIS A 203 18.55 -20.48 5.14
C HIS A 203 18.77 -19.10 5.75
N ASP A 204 17.95 -18.10 5.39
CA ASP A 204 18.03 -16.77 5.96
C ASP A 204 17.41 -16.74 7.36
N PRO A 205 18.21 -16.52 8.42
CA PRO A 205 17.69 -16.46 9.78
C PRO A 205 16.68 -15.32 9.98
N LEU A 206 16.72 -14.26 9.16
CA LEU A 206 15.77 -13.16 9.23
C LEU A 206 14.37 -13.54 8.77
N SER A 207 14.22 -14.62 8.01
CA SER A 207 12.91 -15.17 7.64
C SER A 207 12.30 -16.04 8.74
N ALA A 208 13.09 -16.50 9.72
CA ALA A 208 12.64 -17.36 10.81
C ALA A 208 11.81 -18.59 10.33
N GLY A 209 12.18 -19.16 9.18
CA GLY A 209 11.46 -20.30 8.59
C GLY A 209 10.11 -19.95 7.95
N ALA A 210 9.74 -18.67 7.85
CA ALA A 210 8.53 -18.21 7.19
C ALA A 210 8.81 -17.72 5.76
N PRO A 211 8.28 -18.37 4.72
CA PRO A 211 8.54 -17.96 3.33
C PRO A 211 7.91 -16.62 2.95
N PHE A 212 6.95 -16.15 3.73
CA PHE A 212 6.35 -14.82 3.58
C PHE A 212 7.25 -13.70 4.15
N ALA A 213 8.16 -14.04 5.07
CA ALA A 213 9.10 -13.12 5.72
C ALA A 213 10.36 -12.90 4.86
N ALA A 214 10.16 -12.42 3.63
CA ALA A 214 11.22 -12.10 2.68
C ALA A 214 10.89 -10.82 1.90
N ILE A 215 11.88 -10.26 1.18
CA ILE A 215 11.63 -9.10 0.29
C ILE A 215 10.57 -9.48 -0.76
N CYS A 216 10.73 -10.64 -1.40
CA CYS A 216 9.74 -11.21 -2.31
C CYS A 216 9.10 -12.47 -1.71
N GLY A 217 8.20 -12.28 -0.74
CA GLY A 217 7.55 -13.37 0.01
C GLY A 217 6.76 -14.38 -0.84
N ARG A 218 6.75 -15.65 -0.41
CA ARG A 218 6.14 -16.82 -1.07
C ARG A 218 5.21 -17.58 -0.12
N GLY A 219 4.01 -17.06 0.13
CA GLY A 219 3.05 -17.70 1.04
C GLY A 219 2.62 -19.10 0.60
N ASP A 220 2.70 -19.40 -0.68
CA ASP A 220 2.35 -20.70 -1.27
C ASP A 220 3.32 -21.81 -0.88
N LEU A 221 4.53 -21.44 -0.42
CA LEU A 221 5.56 -22.37 0.04
C LEU A 221 5.53 -22.62 1.55
N ALA A 222 4.60 -22.00 2.28
CA ALA A 222 4.50 -22.19 3.73
C ALA A 222 4.17 -23.66 4.05
N PRO A 223 4.81 -24.27 5.07
CA PRO A 223 4.49 -25.62 5.48
C PRO A 223 3.05 -25.78 5.96
N GLU A 224 2.52 -26.99 5.86
CA GLU A 224 1.27 -27.34 6.53
C GLU A 224 1.40 -27.14 8.05
N GLY A 225 0.36 -26.57 8.66
CA GLY A 225 0.34 -26.29 10.10
C GLY A 225 1.12 -25.05 10.55
N ALA A 226 1.75 -24.28 9.63
CA ALA A 226 2.24 -22.95 9.94
C ALA A 226 1.05 -22.01 10.31
N ASP A 227 1.29 -20.95 11.10
CA ASP A 227 0.24 -20.05 11.61
C ASP A 227 -0.71 -19.49 10.53
N PHE A 228 -0.20 -19.32 9.31
CA PHE A 228 -0.99 -18.90 8.15
C PHE A 228 -1.17 -19.98 7.10
N GLY A 229 -0.56 -21.16 7.28
CA GLY A 229 -0.53 -22.25 6.31
C GLY A 229 -0.06 -21.84 4.90
N PRO A 230 -0.05 -22.79 3.96
CA PRO A 230 0.12 -22.49 2.54
C PRO A 230 -1.01 -21.57 2.04
N VAL A 231 -0.68 -20.39 1.52
CA VAL A 231 -1.65 -19.41 1.00
C VAL A 231 -1.26 -18.85 -0.37
N LEU A 232 -2.25 -18.62 -1.23
CA LEU A 232 -2.05 -17.98 -2.54
C LEU A 232 -1.85 -16.46 -2.42
N LYS A 233 -0.86 -16.05 -1.63
CA LYS A 233 -0.46 -14.66 -1.41
C LYS A 233 1.06 -14.56 -1.42
N GLY A 234 1.57 -13.46 -1.98
CA GLY A 234 3.00 -13.20 -1.99
C GLY A 234 3.36 -12.12 -3.00
N CYS A 235 4.66 -11.96 -3.18
CA CYS A 235 5.24 -11.16 -4.23
C CYS A 235 5.02 -11.85 -5.58
N TYR A 236 4.45 -11.13 -6.55
CA TYR A 236 4.11 -11.66 -7.87
C TYR A 236 4.71 -10.84 -9.02
N ASP A 237 5.56 -9.86 -8.74
CA ASP A 237 6.27 -9.11 -9.76
C ASP A 237 7.54 -8.45 -9.19
N SER A 238 8.30 -7.77 -10.04
CA SER A 238 9.20 -6.68 -9.64
C SER A 238 9.41 -5.75 -10.82
N LYS A 239 9.53 -4.45 -10.54
CA LYS A 239 9.74 -3.38 -11.53
C LYS A 239 10.91 -2.54 -11.06
N VAL A 240 11.93 -2.38 -11.89
CA VAL A 240 13.15 -1.65 -11.55
C VAL A 240 13.49 -0.68 -12.66
N THR A 241 13.86 0.55 -12.29
CA THR A 241 14.38 1.57 -13.20
C THR A 241 15.61 2.24 -12.59
N SER A 242 16.46 2.80 -13.44
CA SER A 242 17.58 3.68 -13.09
C SER A 242 17.26 5.11 -13.49
N TYR A 243 18.08 6.08 -13.06
CA TYR A 243 17.97 7.48 -13.51
C TYR A 243 17.88 7.59 -15.05
N SER A 244 18.79 6.94 -15.77
CA SER A 244 18.84 7.00 -17.23
C SER A 244 17.63 6.35 -17.91
N GLN A 245 17.12 5.24 -17.37
CA GLN A 245 15.94 4.55 -17.91
C GLN A 245 14.68 5.36 -17.63
N ALA A 246 14.54 5.90 -16.41
CA ALA A 246 13.38 6.69 -16.02
C ALA A 246 13.24 7.97 -16.86
N LEU A 247 14.35 8.63 -17.23
CA LEU A 247 14.31 9.77 -18.17
C LEU A 247 13.82 9.40 -19.57
N ARG A 248 13.94 8.12 -19.96
CA ARG A 248 13.36 7.56 -21.20
C ARG A 248 12.01 6.89 -21.00
N LEU A 249 11.44 6.96 -19.79
CA LEU A 249 10.20 6.29 -19.40
C LEU A 249 10.28 4.75 -19.51
N GLU A 250 11.44 4.18 -19.19
CA GLU A 250 11.72 2.75 -19.26
C GLU A 250 11.85 2.11 -17.87
N ALA A 251 11.55 0.82 -17.79
CA ALA A 251 11.79 -0.03 -16.63
C ALA A 251 12.00 -1.50 -17.05
N GLU A 252 12.74 -2.25 -16.26
CA GLU A 252 12.81 -3.70 -16.35
C GLU A 252 11.75 -4.33 -15.46
N VAL A 253 10.96 -5.25 -16.03
CA VAL A 253 9.80 -5.85 -15.36
C VAL A 253 9.90 -7.37 -15.41
N VAL A 254 9.67 -8.00 -14.27
CA VAL A 254 9.42 -9.44 -14.17
C VAL A 254 8.04 -9.66 -13.58
N ASN A 255 7.25 -10.54 -14.19
CA ASN A 255 5.94 -10.93 -13.72
C ASN A 255 5.96 -12.41 -13.28
N GLY A 256 5.41 -12.69 -12.12
CA GLY A 256 5.35 -13.99 -11.46
C GLY A 256 6.03 -14.01 -10.09
N PRO A 257 5.74 -15.02 -9.24
CA PRO A 257 6.44 -15.24 -7.98
C PRO A 257 7.94 -15.47 -8.16
N THR A 258 8.76 -15.15 -7.15
CA THR A 258 10.21 -15.37 -7.25
C THR A 258 10.56 -16.84 -7.35
N ALA A 259 11.41 -17.17 -8.32
CA ALA A 259 12.06 -18.47 -8.47
C ALA A 259 13.57 -18.37 -8.14
N GLN A 260 14.03 -17.24 -7.59
CA GLN A 260 15.40 -17.07 -7.13
C GLN A 260 15.58 -17.86 -5.84
N GLY A 261 16.33 -18.97 -5.90
CA GLY A 261 16.52 -19.87 -4.75
C GLY A 261 15.25 -20.63 -4.34
N GLN A 262 14.17 -20.56 -5.13
CA GLN A 262 12.87 -21.17 -4.84
C GLN A 262 12.33 -21.92 -6.06
N PRO A 263 11.52 -22.97 -5.87
CA PRO A 263 10.84 -23.61 -7.00
C PRO A 263 9.90 -22.60 -7.69
N PRO A 264 9.85 -22.58 -9.04
CA PRO A 264 8.83 -21.84 -9.77
C PRO A 264 7.42 -22.19 -9.27
N PHE A 265 6.55 -21.18 -9.19
CA PHE A 265 5.15 -21.42 -8.85
C PHE A 265 4.41 -22.06 -10.03
N GLU A 266 3.54 -23.03 -9.74
CA GLU A 266 2.67 -23.68 -10.72
C GLU A 266 1.24 -23.83 -10.19
N TRP A 267 0.25 -23.55 -11.04
CA TRP A 267 -1.17 -23.85 -10.79
C TRP A 267 -1.45 -25.34 -10.96
N LYS A 268 -0.87 -26.18 -10.09
CA LYS A 268 -1.01 -27.64 -10.09
C LYS A 268 -1.15 -28.19 -8.67
N GLY A 269 -1.50 -29.47 -8.58
CA GLY A 269 -1.65 -30.17 -7.31
C GLY A 269 -2.75 -29.52 -6.46
N ARG A 270 -2.41 -29.10 -5.24
CA ARG A 270 -3.36 -28.44 -4.33
C ARG A 270 -3.89 -27.09 -4.83
N TRP A 271 -3.25 -26.50 -5.83
CA TRP A 271 -3.64 -25.22 -6.43
C TRP A 271 -4.35 -25.40 -7.78
N ALA A 272 -4.59 -26.64 -8.22
CA ALA A 272 -5.41 -26.88 -9.40
C ALA A 272 -6.87 -26.44 -9.13
N ASN A 273 -7.50 -25.83 -10.13
CA ASN A 273 -8.93 -25.47 -10.11
C ASN A 273 -9.82 -26.72 -10.05
#